data_AF-A0A1L3SXW0-F1
#
_entry.id   AF-A0A1L3SXW0-F1
#
_cell.length_a   1.000
_cell.length_b   1.000
_cell.length_c   1.000
_cell.angle_alpha   90.00
_cell.angle_beta   90.00
_cell.angle_gamma   90.00
#
_symmetry.space_group_name_H-M   'P 1'
#
loop_
_entity.id
_entity.type
_entity.pdbx_description
1 polymer ?
#
loop_
_entity_poly.entity_id
_entity_poly.type
_entity_poly.pdbx_seq_one_letter_code
_entity_poly.pdbx_strand_id
1 'polypeptide(L)'
;MRKQINHARRNATFDRSLMRKRGYEQIGSGAFSRVYVHPDAPDVVVKVGQREGAPHVRSRYRDAFPDFASWIRARTVGSKFFPKIYDVREEGEAFIVIMRRYYKPPYGTYYPVHGTASKLTGEWTSHKADNRFRRALEKLLSFGVEFDIHSANVMVDGSGLPILTDPVLWRKP
;
A
#
# COMPACT_ATOMS: atom_id res chain seq x y z
N MET A 1 -10.58 -1.76 -18.04
CA MET A 1 -9.30 -1.52 -17.33
C MET A 1 -8.43 -0.39 -17.93
N ARG A 2 -7.89 -0.48 -19.16
CA ARG A 2 -6.96 0.56 -19.72
C ARG A 2 -7.51 1.99 -19.67
N LYS A 3 -8.81 2.18 -19.98
CA LYS A 3 -9.49 3.49 -19.90
C LYS A 3 -9.45 4.09 -18.49
N GLN A 4 -9.71 3.29 -17.46
CA GLN A 4 -9.71 3.73 -16.05
C GLN A 4 -8.30 4.11 -15.59
N ILE A 5 -7.28 3.34 -15.97
CA ILE A 5 -5.88 3.67 -15.67
C ILE A 5 -5.49 5.02 -16.30
N ASN A 6 -5.84 5.22 -17.58
CA ASN A 6 -5.56 6.48 -18.27
C ASN A 6 -6.35 7.66 -17.70
N HIS A 7 -7.59 7.44 -17.25
CA HIS A 7 -8.36 8.43 -16.51
C HIS A 7 -7.60 8.84 -15.24
N ALA A 8 -7.16 7.87 -14.43
CA ALA A 8 -6.40 8.13 -13.21
C ALA A 8 -5.10 8.89 -13.49
N ARG A 9 -4.32 8.49 -14.50
CA ARG A 9 -3.05 9.14 -14.88
C ARG A 9 -3.21 10.61 -15.23
N ARG A 10 -4.26 10.95 -16.00
CA ARG A 10 -4.53 12.33 -16.44
C ARG A 10 -5.06 13.20 -15.31
N ASN A 11 -5.87 12.64 -14.43
CA ASN A 11 -6.63 13.42 -13.47
C ASN A 11 -6.05 13.43 -12.04
N ALA A 12 -5.17 12.49 -11.68
CA ALA A 12 -4.56 12.45 -10.36
C ALA A 12 -3.53 13.58 -10.16
N THR A 13 -3.56 14.22 -8.98
CA THR A 13 -2.73 15.38 -8.60
C THR A 13 -2.36 15.30 -7.11
N PHE A 14 -1.29 16.00 -6.71
CA PHE A 14 -0.86 16.12 -5.32
C PHE A 14 -1.79 17.01 -4.47
N ASP A 15 -2.55 17.91 -5.11
CA ASP A 15 -3.52 18.78 -4.45
C ASP A 15 -4.82 18.03 -4.14
N ARG A 16 -5.08 17.81 -2.85
CA ARG A 16 -6.25 17.11 -2.32
C ARG A 16 -7.57 17.83 -2.64
N SER A 17 -7.57 19.16 -2.62
CA SER A 17 -8.75 19.96 -2.95
C SER A 17 -9.07 19.85 -4.43
N LEU A 18 -8.03 19.86 -5.28
CA LEU A 18 -8.19 19.66 -6.71
C LEU A 18 -8.66 18.24 -7.06
N MET A 19 -8.19 17.22 -6.34
CA MET A 19 -8.70 15.84 -6.47
C MET A 19 -10.22 15.80 -6.28
N ARG A 20 -10.74 16.39 -5.20
CA ARG A 20 -12.19 16.45 -4.93
C ARG A 20 -12.96 17.22 -6.00
N LYS A 21 -12.44 18.38 -6.43
CA LYS A 21 -13.03 19.16 -7.53
C LYS A 21 -13.12 18.37 -8.84
N ARG A 22 -12.18 17.43 -9.05
CA ARG A 22 -12.15 16.50 -10.20
C ARG A 22 -13.02 15.25 -10.01
N GLY A 23 -13.89 15.22 -9.00
CA GLY A 23 -14.82 14.10 -8.79
C GLY A 23 -14.22 12.89 -8.06
N TYR A 24 -13.01 13.01 -7.49
CA TYR A 24 -12.45 11.93 -6.68
C TYR A 24 -13.04 11.91 -5.26
N GLU A 25 -13.46 10.73 -4.86
CA GLU A 25 -13.94 10.43 -3.51
C GLU A 25 -12.82 9.80 -2.68
N GLN A 26 -12.62 10.30 -1.46
CA GLN A 26 -11.66 9.72 -0.53
C GLN A 26 -12.25 8.48 0.15
N ILE A 27 -11.61 7.33 0.00
CA ILE A 27 -12.05 6.04 0.57
C ILE A 27 -11.09 5.49 1.63
N GLY A 28 -9.92 6.10 1.80
CA GLY A 28 -8.91 5.66 2.76
C GLY A 28 -8.09 6.82 3.30
N SER A 29 -7.65 6.68 4.54
CA SER A 29 -6.85 7.68 5.25
C SER A 29 -5.86 6.99 6.17
N GLY A 30 -4.57 7.27 5.99
CA GLY A 30 -3.49 6.78 6.85
C GLY A 30 -2.62 7.91 7.39
N ALA A 31 -1.54 7.52 8.07
CA ALA A 31 -0.53 8.43 8.62
C ALA A 31 0.12 9.32 7.55
N PHE A 32 0.47 8.72 6.42
CA PHE A 32 1.30 9.31 5.38
C PHE A 32 0.51 9.72 4.12
N SER A 33 -0.69 9.17 3.94
CA SER A 33 -1.40 9.27 2.68
C SER A 33 -2.92 9.22 2.80
N ARG A 34 -3.58 9.55 1.70
CA ARG A 34 -5.01 9.43 1.47
C ARG A 34 -5.23 8.61 0.20
N VAL A 35 -6.29 7.83 0.16
CA VAL A 35 -6.63 6.97 -0.99
C VAL A 35 -7.94 7.47 -1.59
N TYR A 36 -7.95 7.63 -2.90
CA TYR A 36 -9.06 8.16 -3.66
C TYR A 36 -9.52 7.20 -4.76
N VAL A 37 -10.80 7.28 -5.12
CA VAL A 37 -11.42 6.59 -6.27
C VAL A 37 -12.24 7.59 -7.08
N HIS A 38 -12.42 7.34 -8.37
CA HIS A 38 -13.31 8.14 -9.22
C HIS A 38 -14.41 7.24 -9.81
N PRO A 39 -15.66 7.70 -9.94
CA PRO A 39 -16.76 6.92 -10.53
C PRO A 39 -16.47 6.37 -11.94
N ASP A 40 -15.79 7.14 -12.79
CA ASP A 40 -15.33 6.69 -14.13
C ASP A 40 -14.15 5.68 -14.10
N ALA A 41 -13.53 5.49 -12.94
CA ALA A 41 -12.39 4.60 -12.75
C ALA A 41 -12.54 3.76 -11.46
N PRO A 42 -13.65 3.00 -11.31
CA PRO A 42 -14.01 2.39 -10.02
C PRO A 42 -13.10 1.24 -9.59
N ASP A 43 -12.32 0.65 -10.51
CA ASP A 43 -11.39 -0.46 -10.25
C ASP A 43 -9.95 0.00 -10.01
N VAL A 44 -9.74 1.31 -10.00
CA VAL A 44 -8.43 1.95 -9.80
C VAL A 44 -8.50 2.86 -8.59
N VAL A 45 -7.46 2.85 -7.78
CA VAL A 45 -7.28 3.82 -6.70
C VAL A 45 -6.07 4.67 -6.94
N VAL A 46 -6.14 5.90 -6.44
CA VAL A 46 -5.04 6.87 -6.43
C VAL A 46 -4.66 7.10 -4.97
N LYS A 47 -3.49 6.64 -4.56
CA LYS A 47 -2.91 6.95 -3.24
C LYS A 47 -2.04 8.19 -3.38
N VAL A 48 -2.35 9.24 -2.63
CA VAL A 48 -1.62 10.51 -2.62
C VAL A 48 -1.10 10.75 -1.21
N GLY A 49 0.20 10.96 -1.06
CA GLY A 49 0.83 11.05 0.25
C GLY A 49 2.14 11.83 0.26
N GLN A 50 2.74 11.86 1.45
CA GLN A 50 4.07 12.38 1.72
C GLN A 50 4.89 11.31 2.44
N ARG A 51 6.17 11.19 2.09
CA ARG A 51 7.13 10.29 2.73
C ARG A 51 7.33 10.66 4.20
N GLU A 52 7.45 11.95 4.46
CA GLU A 52 7.34 12.50 5.81
C GLU A 52 5.86 12.52 6.23
N GLY A 53 5.57 11.81 7.33
CA GLY A 53 4.22 11.80 7.91
C GLY A 53 3.86 13.16 8.50
N ALA A 54 2.62 13.30 8.98
CA ALA A 54 2.25 14.48 9.75
C ALA A 54 3.18 14.61 10.99
N PRO A 55 3.53 15.81 11.46
CA PRO A 55 4.53 16.01 12.52
C PRO A 55 4.29 15.23 13.83
N HIS A 56 3.03 14.87 14.10
CA HIS A 56 2.61 14.11 15.29
C HIS A 56 2.55 12.60 15.06
N VAL A 57 2.85 12.11 13.85
CA VAL A 57 2.76 10.70 13.48
C VAL A 57 4.15 10.14 13.25
N ARG A 58 4.50 9.13 14.05
CA ARG A 58 5.65 8.24 13.85
C ARG A 58 6.95 9.02 13.57
N SER A 59 7.41 9.81 14.54
CA SER A 59 8.66 10.60 14.44
C SER A 59 9.90 9.78 14.06
N ARG A 60 9.83 8.44 14.18
CA ARG A 60 10.89 7.47 13.85
C ARG A 60 10.77 6.82 12.46
N TYR A 61 9.72 7.11 11.68
CA TYR A 61 9.46 6.41 10.41
C TYR A 61 9.17 7.35 9.24
N ARG A 62 9.50 6.90 8.03
CA ARG A 62 9.07 7.47 6.75
C ARG A 62 8.27 6.44 5.96
N ASP A 63 7.36 6.91 5.11
CA ASP A 63 6.60 6.03 4.23
C ASP A 63 7.53 5.37 3.19
N ALA A 64 7.60 4.04 3.20
CA ALA A 64 8.34 3.25 2.21
C ALA A 64 7.43 2.75 1.07
N PHE A 65 6.13 3.07 1.10
CA PHE A 65 5.19 2.66 0.07
C PHE A 65 5.56 3.08 -1.35
N PRO A 66 5.97 4.33 -1.65
CA PRO A 66 6.37 4.68 -3.02
C PRO A 66 7.52 3.82 -3.54
N ASP A 67 8.49 3.47 -2.68
CA ASP A 67 9.60 2.58 -3.05
C ASP A 67 9.11 1.16 -3.31
N PHE A 68 8.28 0.62 -2.41
CA PHE A 68 7.65 -0.69 -2.60
C PHE A 68 6.85 -0.77 -3.90
N ALA A 69 6.07 0.27 -4.21
CA ALA A 69 5.32 0.35 -5.46
C ALA A 69 6.25 0.39 -6.69
N SER A 70 7.35 1.14 -6.60
CA SER A 70 8.38 1.20 -7.62
C SER A 70 9.09 -0.14 -7.82
N TRP A 71 9.43 -0.88 -6.75
CA TRP A 71 10.03 -2.21 -6.83
C TRP A 71 9.12 -3.24 -7.50
N ILE A 72 7.81 -3.19 -7.21
CA ILE A 72 6.82 -4.03 -7.90
C ILE A 72 6.79 -3.69 -9.39
N ARG A 73 6.73 -2.39 -9.73
CA ARG A 73 6.64 -1.93 -11.12
C ARG A 73 7.89 -2.28 -11.93
N ALA A 74 9.06 -2.18 -11.30
CA ALA A 74 10.35 -2.56 -11.88
C ALA A 74 10.56 -4.09 -11.92
N ARG A 75 9.65 -4.88 -11.35
CA ARG A 75 9.75 -6.35 -11.20
C ARG A 75 10.94 -6.82 -10.35
N THR A 76 11.53 -5.94 -9.55
CA THR A 76 12.56 -6.29 -8.56
C THR A 76 11.96 -7.13 -7.44
N VAL A 77 10.69 -6.87 -7.09
CA VAL A 77 9.92 -7.69 -6.16
C VAL A 77 8.60 -8.13 -6.80
N GLY A 78 8.13 -9.32 -6.46
CA GLY A 78 6.90 -9.86 -6.99
C GLY A 78 6.30 -10.95 -6.10
N SER A 79 4.98 -10.89 -5.93
CA SER A 79 4.18 -11.88 -5.23
C SER A 79 2.73 -11.74 -5.66
N LYS A 80 1.98 -12.85 -5.66
CA LYS A 80 0.51 -12.80 -5.85
C LYS A 80 -0.21 -12.05 -4.73
N PHE A 81 0.45 -11.88 -3.59
CA PHE A 81 -0.06 -11.14 -2.43
C PHE A 81 0.27 -9.64 -2.49
N PHE A 82 0.93 -9.16 -3.53
CA PHE A 82 1.27 -7.74 -3.70
C PHE A 82 0.28 -7.03 -4.64
N PRO A 83 0.09 -5.71 -4.46
CA PRO A 83 -0.84 -4.97 -5.28
C PRO A 83 -0.35 -4.87 -6.71
N LYS A 84 -1.29 -4.78 -7.66
CA LYS A 84 -0.97 -4.44 -9.04
C LYS A 84 -0.80 -2.93 -9.16
N ILE A 85 0.45 -2.50 -9.35
CA ILE A 85 0.83 -1.10 -9.55
C ILE A 85 0.76 -0.74 -11.04
N TYR A 86 0.12 0.38 -11.36
CA TYR A 86 0.00 0.90 -12.71
C TYR A 86 0.91 2.10 -12.95
N ASP A 87 1.13 2.93 -11.93
CA ASP A 87 1.99 4.10 -12.04
C ASP A 87 2.50 4.57 -10.68
N VAL A 88 3.66 5.21 -10.69
CA VAL A 88 4.28 5.88 -9.54
C VAL A 88 4.83 7.21 -10.02
N ARG A 89 4.49 8.29 -9.31
CA ARG A 89 5.00 9.65 -9.56
C ARG A 89 5.43 10.25 -8.23
N GLU A 90 6.56 10.93 -8.23
CA GLU A 90 7.14 11.53 -7.02
C GLU A 90 7.58 12.97 -7.34
N GLU A 91 7.38 13.87 -6.37
CA GLU A 91 7.82 15.27 -6.44
C GLU A 91 8.30 15.67 -5.03
N GLY A 92 9.62 15.72 -4.84
CA GLY A 92 10.21 15.86 -3.51
C GLY A 92 9.75 14.75 -2.58
N GLU A 93 9.19 15.13 -1.42
CA GLU A 93 8.63 14.18 -0.45
C GLU A 93 7.22 13.69 -0.81
N ALA A 94 6.56 14.29 -1.79
CA ALA A 94 5.20 13.92 -2.18
C ALA A 94 5.20 12.77 -3.19
N PHE A 95 4.20 11.89 -3.10
CA PHE A 95 4.03 10.79 -4.04
C PHE A 95 2.57 10.57 -4.45
N ILE A 96 2.40 10.04 -5.67
CA ILE A 96 1.16 9.49 -6.20
C ILE A 96 1.42 8.07 -6.69
N VAL A 97 0.64 7.11 -6.19
CA VAL A 97 0.62 5.74 -6.71
C VAL A 97 -0.75 5.44 -7.27
N ILE A 98 -0.77 4.95 -8.52
CA ILE A 98 -1.99 4.48 -9.19
C ILE A 98 -1.94 2.97 -9.19
N MET A 99 -2.93 2.33 -8.57
CA MET A 99 -2.95 0.87 -8.40
C MET A 99 -4.36 0.29 -8.52
N ARG A 100 -4.45 -1.03 -8.64
CA ARG A 100 -5.73 -1.74 -8.61
C ARG A 100 -6.45 -1.47 -7.28
N ARG A 101 -7.78 -1.32 -7.34
CA ARG A 101 -8.62 -1.25 -6.16
C ARG A 101 -8.74 -2.63 -5.49
N TYR A 102 -8.61 -2.63 -4.18
CA TYR A 102 -8.85 -3.78 -3.30
C TYR A 102 -9.88 -3.39 -2.24
N TYR A 103 -10.44 -4.39 -1.56
CA TYR A 103 -11.57 -4.23 -0.66
C TYR A 103 -11.20 -4.65 0.75
N LYS A 104 -11.88 -4.10 1.76
CA LYS A 104 -11.72 -4.59 3.13
C LYS A 104 -12.15 -6.06 3.18
N PRO A 105 -11.41 -6.92 3.90
CA PRO A 105 -11.86 -8.29 4.08
C PRO A 105 -13.19 -8.32 4.87
N PRO A 106 -13.99 -9.39 4.71
CA PRO A 106 -15.18 -9.59 5.53
C PRO A 106 -14.85 -9.54 7.03
N TYR A 107 -15.80 -9.06 7.84
CA TYR A 107 -15.63 -8.99 9.29
C TYR A 107 -15.23 -10.35 9.88
N GLY A 108 -14.29 -10.35 10.82
CA GLY A 108 -13.78 -11.58 11.45
C GLY A 108 -12.77 -12.38 10.61
N THR A 109 -12.47 -11.96 9.38
CA THR A 109 -11.45 -12.64 8.57
C THR A 109 -10.07 -12.41 9.15
N TYR A 110 -9.38 -13.50 9.50
CA TYR A 110 -8.00 -13.47 9.96
C TYR A 110 -7.07 -14.00 8.87
N TYR A 111 -6.03 -13.23 8.56
CA TYR A 111 -4.92 -13.69 7.74
C TYR A 111 -3.66 -13.79 8.62
N PRO A 112 -2.92 -14.91 8.60
CA PRO A 112 -1.72 -15.13 9.43
C PRO A 112 -0.50 -14.29 8.97
N VAL A 113 -0.71 -13.12 8.38
CA VAL A 113 0.36 -12.24 7.89
C VAL A 113 1.10 -11.61 9.06
N HIS A 114 0.37 -11.12 10.07
CA HIS A 114 0.99 -10.54 11.27
C HIS A 114 1.86 -11.56 12.00
N GLY A 115 1.33 -12.77 12.25
CA GLY A 115 2.11 -13.85 12.86
C GLY A 115 3.34 -14.26 12.03
N THR A 116 3.24 -14.18 10.70
CA THR A 116 4.38 -14.42 9.81
C THR A 116 5.42 -13.31 9.91
N ALA A 117 4.99 -12.05 9.91
CA ALA A 117 5.87 -10.88 10.02
C ALA A 117 6.63 -10.87 11.35
N SER A 118 5.93 -11.04 12.48
CA SER A 118 6.56 -11.09 13.82
C SER A 118 7.61 -12.19 13.91
N LYS A 119 7.35 -13.40 13.38
CA LYS A 119 8.35 -14.47 13.37
C LYS A 119 9.57 -14.17 12.50
N LEU A 120 9.40 -13.43 11.41
CA LEU A 120 10.51 -13.02 10.55
C LEU A 120 11.37 -11.93 11.18
N THR A 121 10.78 -11.05 12.00
CA THR A 121 11.49 -9.98 12.70
C THR A 121 12.01 -10.40 14.09
N GLY A 122 11.73 -11.64 14.52
CA GLY A 122 12.14 -12.16 15.83
C GLY A 122 11.25 -11.68 16.99
N GLU A 123 10.13 -11.02 16.70
CA GLU A 123 9.13 -10.65 17.70
C GLU A 123 8.38 -11.89 18.20
N TRP A 124 8.10 -11.91 19.50
CA TRP A 124 7.31 -12.98 20.09
C TRP A 124 5.87 -12.93 19.58
N THR A 125 5.36 -14.09 19.15
CA THR A 125 3.95 -14.24 18.76
C THR A 125 3.47 -15.67 18.97
N SER A 126 2.23 -15.82 19.45
CA SER A 126 1.54 -17.12 19.54
C SER A 126 0.96 -17.58 18.19
N HIS A 127 0.93 -16.71 17.17
CA HIS A 127 0.35 -17.02 15.87
C HIS A 127 1.26 -17.93 15.03
N LYS A 128 0.65 -18.81 14.23
CA LYS A 128 1.38 -19.65 13.26
C LYS A 128 1.79 -18.80 12.05
N ALA A 129 3.00 -19.02 11.55
CA ALA A 129 3.42 -18.43 10.28
C ALA A 129 2.83 -19.25 9.12
N ASP A 130 2.54 -18.57 8.01
CA ASP A 130 2.14 -19.18 6.75
C ASP A 130 3.28 -19.04 5.74
N ASN A 131 3.76 -20.18 5.25
CA ASN A 131 4.89 -20.25 4.32
C ASN A 131 4.67 -19.44 3.03
N ARG A 132 3.42 -19.22 2.61
CA ARG A 132 3.09 -18.44 1.42
C ARG A 132 3.35 -16.95 1.64
N PHE A 133 2.97 -16.41 2.80
CA PHE A 133 3.28 -15.03 3.17
C PHE A 133 4.77 -14.86 3.50
N ARG A 134 5.39 -15.87 4.12
CA ARG A 134 6.82 -15.86 4.48
C ARG A 134 7.69 -15.54 3.27
N ARG A 135 7.52 -16.29 2.17
CA ARG A 135 8.26 -16.06 0.91
C ARG A 135 8.03 -14.69 0.29
N ALA A 136 6.88 -14.08 0.52
CA ALA A 136 6.60 -12.73 0.02
C ALA A 136 7.31 -11.68 0.88
N LEU A 137 7.23 -11.82 2.21
CA LEU A 137 7.80 -10.88 3.18
C LEU A 137 9.34 -10.95 3.24
N GLU A 138 9.95 -12.13 3.14
CA GLU A 138 11.42 -12.29 3.12
C GLU A 138 12.08 -11.48 2.00
N LYS A 139 11.43 -11.36 0.83
CA LYS A 139 11.93 -10.53 -0.28
C LYS A 139 11.99 -9.04 0.04
N LEU A 140 11.21 -8.58 1.02
CA LEU A 140 11.19 -7.16 1.41
C LEU A 140 12.30 -6.87 2.42
N LEU A 141 12.67 -7.83 3.27
CA LEU A 141 13.73 -7.65 4.27
C LEU A 141 15.08 -7.30 3.65
N SER A 142 15.38 -7.79 2.44
CA SER A 142 16.63 -7.46 1.73
C SER A 142 16.76 -5.99 1.35
N PHE A 143 15.67 -5.21 1.43
CA PHE A 143 15.69 -3.78 1.16
C PHE A 143 15.97 -2.94 2.41
N GLY A 144 16.09 -3.54 3.60
CA GLY A 144 16.35 -2.79 4.85
C GLY A 144 15.14 -2.01 5.37
N VAL A 145 13.93 -2.38 4.96
CA VAL A 145 12.67 -1.83 5.44
C VAL A 145 12.19 -2.56 6.71
N GLU A 146 11.39 -1.88 7.52
CA GLU A 146 10.60 -2.50 8.60
C GLU A 146 9.18 -2.84 8.11
N PHE A 147 8.52 -3.79 8.74
CA PHE A 147 7.16 -4.19 8.40
C PHE A 147 6.11 -3.30 9.07
N ASP A 148 5.12 -2.83 8.30
CA ASP A 148 3.90 -2.17 8.79
C ASP A 148 2.68 -3.10 8.64
N ILE A 149 2.83 -4.34 9.10
CA ILE A 149 1.81 -5.36 8.92
C ILE A 149 0.76 -5.24 10.01
N HIS A 150 -0.38 -4.67 9.65
CA HIS A 150 -1.59 -4.67 10.47
C HIS A 150 -2.84 -4.90 9.61
N SER A 151 -3.99 -5.18 10.23
CA SER A 151 -5.23 -5.55 9.54
C SER A 151 -5.66 -4.53 8.47
N ALA A 152 -5.45 -3.23 8.70
CA ALA A 152 -5.78 -2.20 7.71
C ALA A 152 -4.87 -2.18 6.45
N ASN A 153 -3.69 -2.85 6.49
CA ASN A 153 -2.79 -2.97 5.34
C ASN A 153 -2.94 -4.33 4.62
N VAL A 154 -3.94 -5.13 5.01
CA VAL A 154 -4.33 -6.38 4.36
C VAL A 154 -5.73 -6.21 3.78
N MET A 155 -5.81 -6.14 2.46
CA MET A 155 -7.06 -6.04 1.70
C MET A 155 -7.33 -7.34 0.95
N VAL A 156 -8.43 -7.43 0.23
CA VAL A 156 -8.76 -8.56 -0.65
C VAL A 156 -9.05 -8.09 -2.07
N ASP A 157 -8.73 -8.94 -3.05
CA ASP A 157 -9.22 -8.75 -4.42
C ASP A 157 -10.65 -9.29 -4.60
N GLY A 158 -11.20 -9.17 -5.81
CA GLY A 158 -12.56 -9.65 -6.11
C GLY A 158 -12.76 -11.17 -5.99
N SER A 159 -11.70 -11.95 -5.82
CA SER A 159 -11.75 -13.40 -5.57
C SER A 159 -11.57 -13.76 -4.09
N GLY A 160 -11.35 -12.77 -3.22
CA GLY A 160 -11.04 -12.99 -1.80
C GLY A 160 -9.55 -13.27 -1.53
N LEU A 161 -8.67 -13.13 -2.52
CA LEU A 161 -7.23 -13.29 -2.30
C LEU A 161 -6.70 -12.13 -1.45
N PRO A 162 -5.99 -12.38 -0.33
CA PRO A 162 -5.39 -11.33 0.48
C PRO A 162 -4.26 -10.60 -0.24
N ILE A 163 -4.22 -9.28 -0.10
CA ILE A 163 -3.26 -8.39 -0.74
C ILE A 163 -2.67 -7.44 0.31
N LEU A 164 -1.34 -7.40 0.38
CA LEU A 164 -0.56 -6.53 1.25
C LEU A 164 -0.40 -5.18 0.58
N THR A 165 -1.31 -4.25 0.88
CA THR A 165 -1.41 -2.97 0.16
C THR A 165 -0.49 -1.88 0.69
N ASP A 166 0.13 -2.07 1.86
CA ASP A 166 1.08 -1.11 2.44
C ASP A 166 1.99 -1.78 3.49
N PRO A 167 2.87 -2.72 3.10
CA PRO A 167 3.49 -3.62 4.07
C PRO A 167 4.73 -3.07 4.78
N VAL A 168 5.24 -1.89 4.42
CA VAL A 168 6.63 -1.50 4.75
C VAL A 168 6.78 -0.03 5.14
N LEU A 169 7.78 0.24 5.98
CA LEU A 169 8.23 1.57 6.40
C LEU A 169 9.76 1.65 6.36
N TRP A 170 10.27 2.87 6.22
CA TRP A 170 11.67 3.17 6.50
C TRP A 170 11.82 3.61 7.95
N ARG A 171 12.74 2.99 8.68
CA ARG A 171 13.20 3.53 9.95
C ARG A 171 14.08 4.75 9.67
N LYS A 172 13.82 5.86 10.36
CA LYS A 172 14.72 7.02 10.34
C LYS A 172 16.02 6.66 11.09
N PRO A 173 17.17 7.21 10.65
CA PRO A 173 18.43 7.08 11.38
C PRO A 173 18.33 7.67 12.79
#